data_AF-A0A5N8TFT3-F1
#
_entry.id   AF-A0A5N8TFT3-F1
#
_cell.length_a   1.000
_cell.length_b   1.000
_cell.length_c   1.000
_cell.angle_alpha   90.00
_cell.angle_beta   90.00
_cell.angle_gamma   90.00
#
_symmetry.space_group_name_H-M   'P 1'
#
loop_
_entity.id
_entity.type
_entity.pdbx_description
1 polymer ?
#
loop_
_entity_poly.entity_id
_entity_poly.type
_entity_poly.pdbx_seq_one_letter_code
_entity_poly.pdbx_strand_id
1 'polypeptide(L)'
;MATRRYQLAVLSTLILAVLVVGLGAFTRLTEAGLGCPDWPGCYGHLAVPASESAQSVAMSRFPDAPIDINKAWNEMLHRYVAGTLGLAIFALAWISWRRPDYRAFRALTTLLSVVVIAQAALG
;
A
#
# COMPACT_ATOMS: atom_id res chain seq x y z
N MET A 1 28.71 10.70 -1.88
CA MET A 1 27.75 9.93 -2.72
C MET A 1 26.60 9.30 -1.93
N ALA A 2 26.84 8.72 -0.74
CA ALA A 2 25.78 8.08 0.07
C ALA A 2 24.60 9.01 0.41
N THR A 3 24.86 10.27 0.76
CA THR A 3 23.83 11.27 1.09
C THR A 3 22.90 11.58 -0.09
N ARG A 4 23.42 11.69 -1.32
CA ARG A 4 22.59 11.94 -2.51
C ARG A 4 21.62 10.78 -2.79
N ARG A 5 22.07 9.54 -2.62
CA ARG A 5 21.20 8.35 -2.77
C ARG A 5 20.11 8.32 -1.69
N TYR A 6 20.45 8.65 -0.44
CA TYR A 6 19.48 8.74 0.64
C TYR A 6 18.45 9.85 0.41
N GLN A 7 18.88 11.03 -0.03
CA GLN A 7 17.98 12.14 -0.40
C GLN A 7 17.05 11.76 -1.55
N LEU A 8 17.54 11.08 -2.57
CA LEU A 8 16.69 10.55 -3.65
C LEU A 8 15.67 9.56 -3.12
N ALA A 9 16.07 8.63 -2.25
CA ALA A 9 15.14 7.69 -1.63
C ALA A 9 14.05 8.39 -0.80
N VAL A 10 14.41 9.41 -0.02
CA VAL A 10 13.45 10.24 0.72
C VAL A 10 12.51 10.98 -0.22
N LEU A 11 13.02 11.59 -1.29
CA LEU A 11 12.21 12.30 -2.27
C LEU A 11 11.24 11.35 -3.00
N SER A 12 11.72 10.17 -3.42
CA SER A 12 10.87 9.14 -4.02
C SER A 12 9.79 8.67 -3.05
N THR A 13 10.12 8.50 -1.76
CA THR A 13 9.15 8.12 -0.73
C THR A 13 8.09 9.22 -0.52
N LEU A 14 8.48 10.49 -0.56
CA LEU A 14 7.55 11.62 -0.49
C LEU A 14 6.60 11.67 -1.70
N ILE A 15 7.13 11.52 -2.91
CA ILE A 15 6.31 11.46 -4.13
C ILE A 15 5.33 10.29 -4.03
N LEU A 16 5.80 9.13 -3.60
CA LEU A 16 4.96 7.94 -3.42
C LEU A 16 3.86 8.18 -2.37
N ALA A 17 4.16 8.88 -1.27
CA ALA A 17 3.16 9.25 -0.27
C ALA A 17 2.05 10.15 -0.87
N VAL A 18 2.43 11.15 -1.67
CA VAL A 18 1.46 12.01 -2.37
C VAL A 18 0.57 11.19 -3.32
N LEU A 19 1.16 10.24 -4.06
CA LEU A 19 0.41 9.34 -4.93
C LEU A 19 -0.55 8.44 -4.14
N VAL A 20 -0.13 7.88 -3.00
CA VAL A 20 -0.98 7.07 -2.13
C VAL A 20 -2.18 7.87 -1.63
N VAL A 21 -1.97 9.12 -1.19
CA VAL A 21 -3.07 10.00 -0.76
C VAL A 21 -4.03 10.29 -1.90
N GLY A 22 -3.52 10.57 -3.11
CA GLY A 22 -4.35 10.79 -4.29
C GLY A 22 -5.17 9.55 -4.68
N LEU A 23 -4.55 8.36 -4.69
CA LEU A 23 -5.25 7.09 -4.95
C LEU A 23 -6.25 6.75 -3.84
N GLY A 24 -5.97 7.10 -2.59
CA GLY A 24 -6.89 6.95 -1.46
C GLY A 24 -8.14 7.83 -1.61
N ALA A 25 -7.94 9.08 -2.06
CA ALA A 25 -9.06 9.96 -2.40
C ALA A 25 -9.86 9.40 -3.59
N PHE A 26 -9.18 8.89 -4.62
CA PHE A 26 -9.82 8.30 -5.80
C PHE A 26 -10.64 7.04 -5.46
N THR A 27 -10.12 6.13 -4.66
CA THR A 27 -10.85 4.92 -4.20
C THR A 27 -12.10 5.29 -3.40
N ARG A 28 -12.02 6.34 -2.56
CA ARG A 28 -13.19 6.87 -1.85
C ARG A 28 -14.23 7.46 -2.80
N LEU A 29 -13.81 8.29 -3.75
CA LEU A 29 -14.71 8.96 -4.71
C LEU A 29 -15.38 7.99 -5.70
N THR A 30 -14.72 6.85 -5.99
CA THR A 30 -15.27 5.78 -6.84
C THR A 30 -16.00 4.70 -6.05
N GLU A 31 -16.21 4.92 -4.75
CA GLU A 31 -16.86 3.96 -3.83
C GLU A 31 -16.24 2.56 -3.90
N ALA A 32 -14.92 2.51 -4.09
CA ALA A 32 -14.14 1.30 -4.29
C ALA A 32 -13.49 0.78 -3.00
N GLY A 33 -13.67 1.45 -1.86
CA GLY A 33 -13.02 1.08 -0.59
C GLY A 33 -13.44 -0.27 0.02
N LEU A 34 -14.35 -1.01 -0.62
CA LEU A 34 -14.81 -2.35 -0.23
C LEU A 34 -14.86 -3.29 -1.46
N GLY A 35 -14.07 -3.01 -2.50
CA GLY A 35 -14.00 -3.80 -3.73
C GLY A 35 -13.29 -5.15 -3.57
N CYS A 36 -12.41 -5.30 -2.58
CA CYS A 36 -11.65 -6.52 -2.29
C CYS A 36 -11.91 -7.02 -0.85
N PRO A 37 -12.53 -8.21 -0.67
CA PRO A 37 -12.99 -8.69 0.64
C PRO A 37 -11.89 -9.23 1.57
N ASP A 38 -10.69 -9.49 1.04
CA ASP A 38 -9.54 -10.05 1.74
C ASP A 38 -8.29 -9.21 1.49
N TRP A 39 -7.26 -9.35 2.32
CA TRP A 39 -5.94 -8.72 2.18
C TRP A 39 -4.86 -9.74 2.57
N PRO A 40 -3.67 -9.80 1.91
CA PRO A 40 -3.13 -8.90 0.88
C PRO A 40 -3.62 -9.17 -0.55
N GLY A 41 -4.52 -10.15 -0.72
CA GLY A 41 -5.12 -10.50 -2.00
C GLY A 41 -6.37 -9.67 -2.34
N CYS A 42 -7.09 -10.14 -3.35
CA CYS A 42 -8.44 -9.73 -3.72
C CYS A 42 -9.17 -10.97 -4.27
N TYR A 43 -10.24 -11.36 -3.60
CA TYR A 43 -10.96 -12.62 -3.79
C TYR A 43 -10.09 -13.88 -3.68
N GLY A 44 -9.09 -13.88 -2.79
CA GLY A 44 -8.16 -15.01 -2.62
C GLY A 44 -7.12 -15.15 -3.74
N HIS A 45 -6.95 -14.11 -4.56
CA HIS A 45 -5.93 -14.00 -5.60
C HIS A 45 -5.00 -12.81 -5.32
N LEU A 46 -3.74 -12.87 -5.78
CA LEU A 46 -2.81 -11.72 -5.67
C LEU A 46 -3.13 -10.59 -6.68
N ALA A 47 -4.14 -10.74 -7.52
CA ALA A 47 -4.62 -9.70 -8.41
C ALA A 47 -6.13 -9.89 -8.60
N VAL A 48 -6.81 -8.89 -9.14
CA VAL A 48 -8.23 -9.01 -9.43
C VAL A 48 -8.46 -10.19 -10.40
N PRO A 49 -9.38 -11.13 -10.08
CA PRO A 49 -9.62 -12.29 -10.92
C PRO A 49 -10.13 -11.88 -12.31
N ALA A 50 -9.36 -12.17 -13.35
CA ALA A 50 -9.64 -11.74 -14.72
C ALA A 50 -10.33 -12.82 -15.58
N SER A 51 -10.15 -14.11 -15.29
CA SER A 51 -10.80 -15.20 -16.05
C SER A 51 -12.14 -15.60 -15.46
N GLU A 52 -13.06 -16.10 -16.29
CA GLU A 52 -14.35 -16.64 -15.83
C GLU A 52 -14.18 -17.78 -14.81
N SER A 53 -13.17 -18.61 -15.00
CA SER A 53 -12.82 -19.67 -14.05
C SER A 53 -12.37 -19.12 -12.69
N ALA A 54 -11.58 -18.04 -12.66
CA ALA A 54 -11.15 -17.41 -11.41
C ALA A 54 -12.32 -16.67 -10.75
N GLN A 55 -13.17 -16.01 -11.53
CA GLN A 55 -14.35 -15.31 -11.02
C GLN A 55 -15.38 -16.29 -10.42
N SER A 56 -15.63 -17.43 -11.05
CA SER A 56 -16.53 -18.44 -10.49
C SER A 56 -16.02 -19.03 -9.17
N VAL A 57 -14.71 -19.27 -9.05
CA VAL A 57 -14.08 -19.67 -7.78
C VAL A 57 -14.19 -18.56 -6.74
N ALA A 58 -13.90 -17.32 -7.12
CA ALA A 58 -14.02 -16.16 -6.24
C ALA A 58 -15.46 -15.98 -5.70
N MET A 59 -16.48 -16.07 -6.56
CA MET A 59 -17.89 -15.99 -6.16
C MET A 59 -18.31 -17.16 -5.27
N SER A 60 -17.73 -18.35 -5.45
CA SER A 60 -18.00 -19.50 -4.56
C SER A 60 -17.40 -19.34 -3.16
N ARG A 61 -16.28 -18.60 -3.05
CA ARG A 61 -15.57 -18.37 -1.77
C ARG A 61 -16.10 -17.15 -1.02
N PHE A 62 -16.55 -16.14 -1.75
CA PHE A 62 -17.05 -14.88 -1.20
C PHE A 62 -18.48 -14.63 -1.72
N PRO A 63 -19.47 -15.43 -1.31
CA PRO A 63 -20.83 -15.37 -1.86
C PRO A 63 -21.55 -14.04 -1.56
N ASP A 64 -21.19 -13.38 -0.45
CA ASP A 64 -21.80 -12.13 0.00
C ASP A 64 -21.12 -10.87 -0.61
N ALA A 65 -20.05 -11.05 -1.39
CA ALA A 65 -19.30 -9.97 -2.01
C ALA A 65 -19.30 -10.14 -3.55
N PRO A 66 -20.30 -9.61 -4.26
CA PRO A 66 -20.33 -9.69 -5.71
C PRO A 66 -19.16 -8.92 -6.32
N ILE A 67 -18.49 -9.53 -7.30
CA ILE A 67 -17.29 -8.98 -7.92
C ILE A 67 -17.65 -7.77 -8.78
N ASP A 68 -17.18 -6.59 -8.36
CA ASP A 68 -17.08 -5.40 -9.22
C ASP A 68 -15.62 -5.22 -9.61
N ILE A 69 -15.30 -5.55 -10.87
CA ILE A 69 -13.94 -5.54 -11.40
C ILE A 69 -13.31 -4.13 -11.32
N ASN A 70 -14.09 -3.08 -11.55
CA ASN A 70 -13.56 -1.71 -11.54
C ASN A 70 -13.23 -1.27 -10.11
N LYS A 71 -14.13 -1.55 -9.16
CA LYS A 71 -13.89 -1.25 -7.74
C LYS A 71 -12.73 -2.07 -7.19
N ALA A 72 -12.67 -3.36 -7.52
CA ALA A 72 -11.58 -4.24 -7.11
C ALA A 72 -10.22 -3.75 -7.62
N TRP A 73 -10.12 -3.31 -8.89
CA TRP A 73 -8.87 -2.77 -9.42
C TRP A 73 -8.47 -1.45 -8.78
N ASN A 74 -9.42 -0.55 -8.58
CA ASN A 74 -9.16 0.74 -7.93
C ASN A 74 -8.62 0.53 -6.51
N GLU A 75 -9.22 -0.36 -5.74
CA GLU A 75 -8.77 -0.67 -4.39
C GLU A 75 -7.43 -1.39 -4.38
N MET A 76 -7.25 -2.41 -5.23
CA MET A 76 -6.03 -3.20 -5.30
C MET A 76 -4.82 -2.35 -5.71
N LEU A 77 -5.00 -1.41 -6.64
CA LEU A 77 -3.97 -0.46 -7.03
C LEU A 77 -3.56 0.42 -5.85
N HIS A 78 -4.52 0.98 -5.11
CA HIS A 78 -4.23 1.78 -3.92
C HIS A 78 -3.48 0.96 -2.86
N ARG A 79 -3.93 -0.27 -2.56
CA ARG A 79 -3.30 -1.18 -1.59
C ARG A 79 -1.85 -1.49 -1.93
N TYR A 80 -1.53 -1.77 -3.20
CA TYR A 80 -0.15 -2.08 -3.60
C TYR A 80 0.78 -0.88 -3.58
N VAL A 81 0.29 0.29 -3.98
CA VAL A 81 1.06 1.53 -3.91
C VAL A 81 1.31 1.92 -2.45
N ALA A 82 0.30 1.76 -1.57
CA ALA A 82 0.44 1.97 -0.13
C ALA A 82 1.40 0.97 0.53
N GLY A 83 1.34 -0.32 0.16
CA GLY A 83 2.28 -1.34 0.64
C GLY A 83 3.73 -1.03 0.26
N THR A 84 3.95 -0.57 -0.98
CA THR A 84 5.27 -0.12 -1.46
C THR A 84 5.79 1.07 -0.65
N LEU A 85 4.91 2.03 -0.30
CA LEU A 85 5.25 3.14 0.58
C LEU A 85 5.68 2.66 1.97
N GLY A 86 4.93 1.74 2.57
CA GLY A 86 5.26 1.14 3.85
C GLY A 86 6.66 0.50 3.83
N LEU A 87 6.96 -0.30 2.81
CA LEU A 87 8.28 -0.90 2.62
C LEU A 87 9.39 0.14 2.47
N ALA A 88 9.16 1.22 1.73
CA ALA A 88 10.12 2.30 1.58
C ALA A 88 10.41 3.01 2.92
N ILE A 89 9.36 3.28 3.72
CA ILE A 89 9.49 3.88 5.06
C ILE A 89 10.28 2.94 5.98
N PHE A 90 9.97 1.64 6.02
CA PHE A 90 10.72 0.67 6.81
C PHE A 90 12.19 0.56 6.38
N ALA A 91 12.47 0.60 5.07
CA ALA A 91 13.83 0.60 4.56
C ALA A 91 14.61 1.85 5.01
N LEU A 92 13.98 3.04 4.95
CA LEU A 92 14.58 4.28 5.45
C LEU A 92 14.82 4.24 6.96
N ALA A 93 13.89 3.71 7.75
CA ALA A 93 14.07 3.47 9.17
C ALA A 93 15.24 2.53 9.43
N TRP A 94 15.29 1.37 8.77
CA TRP A 94 16.40 0.43 8.88
C TRP A 94 17.75 1.08 8.58
N ILE A 95 17.84 1.84 7.48
CA ILE A 95 19.06 2.54 7.09
C ILE A 95 19.45 3.61 8.13
N SER A 96 18.49 4.36 8.67
CA SER A 96 18.75 5.40 9.68
C SER A 96 19.29 4.81 10.99
N TRP A 97 18.83 3.61 11.36
CA TRP A 97 19.34 2.87 12.50
C TRP A 97 20.72 2.25 12.25
N ARG A 98 21.00 1.76 11.04
CA ARG A 98 22.29 1.13 10.67
C ARG A 98 23.42 2.13 10.41
N ARG A 99 23.12 3.35 9.96
CA ARG A 99 24.14 4.34 9.54
C ARG A 99 24.19 5.51 10.52
N PRO A 100 25.35 5.82 11.14
CA PRO A 100 25.47 6.92 12.09
C PRO A 100 25.19 8.29 11.44
N ASP A 101 25.49 8.44 10.15
CA ASP A 101 25.27 9.66 9.36
C ASP A 101 23.81 10.13 9.36
N TYR A 102 22.85 9.23 9.64
CA TYR A 102 21.41 9.50 9.59
C TYR A 102 20.73 9.41 10.96
N ARG A 103 21.50 9.47 12.06
CA ARG A 103 20.99 9.42 13.44
C ARG A 103 19.87 10.42 13.72
N ALA A 104 19.97 11.63 13.17
CA ALA A 104 18.98 12.69 13.34
C ALA A 104 17.57 12.29 12.84
N PHE A 105 17.47 11.35 11.89
CA PHE A 105 16.20 10.94 11.29
C PHE A 105 15.58 9.69 11.93
N ARG A 106 16.24 9.07 12.92
CA ARG A 106 15.76 7.82 13.55
C ARG A 106 14.39 7.97 14.18
N ALA A 107 14.18 9.03 14.96
CA ALA A 107 12.90 9.27 15.62
C ALA A 107 11.77 9.44 14.60
N LEU A 108 11.98 10.28 13.58
CA LEU A 108 11.00 10.53 12.52
C LEU A 108 10.68 9.25 11.73
N THR A 109 11.70 8.54 11.24
CA THR A 109 11.48 7.32 10.44
C THR A 109 10.82 6.20 11.25
N THR A 110 11.15 6.09 12.54
CA THR A 110 10.49 5.12 13.45
C THR A 110 9.04 5.51 13.71
N LEU A 111 8.75 6.79 13.96
CA LEU A 111 7.38 7.29 14.11
C LEU A 111 6.55 7.01 12.86
N LEU A 112 7.08 7.33 11.67
CA LEU A 112 6.39 7.07 10.40
C LEU A 112 6.13 5.57 10.18
N SER A 113 7.06 4.70 10.56
CA SER A 113 6.85 3.24 10.55
C SER A 113 5.70 2.81 11.47
N VAL A 114 5.58 3.39 12.67
CA VAL A 114 4.46 3.10 13.57
C VAL A 114 3.14 3.63 13.00
N VAL A 115 3.14 4.86 12.48
CA VAL A 115 1.96 5.48 11.87
C VAL A 115 1.46 4.67 10.68
N VAL A 116 2.34 4.24 9.76
CA VAL A 116 1.91 3.48 8.59
C VAL A 116 1.35 2.10 8.95
N ILE A 117 1.85 1.45 10.00
CA ILE A 117 1.26 0.21 10.54
C ILE A 117 -0.14 0.48 11.07
N ALA A 118 -0.30 1.54 11.87
CA ALA A 118 -1.61 1.92 12.39
C ALA A 118 -2.60 2.26 11.26
N GLN A 119 -2.15 2.97 10.21
CA GLN A 119 -2.99 3.25 9.05
C GLN A 119 -3.36 1.99 8.28
N ALA A 120 -2.44 1.04 8.11
CA ALA A 120 -2.75 -0.24 7.46
C ALA A 120 -3.70 -1.12 8.29
N ALA A 121 -3.70 -0.99 9.62
CA ALA A 121 -4.61 -1.72 10.50
C ALA A 121 -6.01 -1.10 10.61
N LEU A 122 -6.13 0.21 10.35
CA LEU A 122 -7.39 0.97 10.37
C LEU A 122 -8.04 1.13 8.99
N GLY A 123 -7.27 0.86 7.93
CA GLY A 123 -7.67 1.02 6.53
C GLY A 123 -8.43 -0.18 5.98
#